data_AF-A0A8H7KSN1-F1
#
_entry.id   AF-A0A8H7KSN1-F1
#
_cell.length_a   1.000
_cell.length_b   1.000
_cell.length_c   1.000
_cell.angle_alpha   90.00
_cell.angle_beta   90.00
_cell.angle_gamma   90.00
#
_symmetry.space_group_name_H-M   'P 1'
#
loop_
_entity.id
_entity.type
_entity.pdbx_description
1 polymer ?
#
loop_
_entity_poly.entity_id
_entity_poly.type
_entity_poly.pdbx_seq_one_letter_code
_entity_poly.pdbx_strand_id
1 'polypeptide(L)'
;MPPPSDHPSLHIKAADGLYFVTKLSPGSPIPQVFLEALGQDSGRFLSITRTAEEISIVGEVQDKFPIPEEDSSWKAFRLQGPFPFDSVPTEEFIQIADLTGILNSLITPLKDAEIGIFALSTL
;
A
#
# COMPACT_ATOMS: atom_id res chain seq x y z
N MET A 1 -6.31 13.67 18.86
CA MET A 1 -7.54 12.91 18.54
C MET A 1 -7.20 11.43 18.67
N PRO A 2 -7.96 10.64 19.44
CA PRO A 2 -7.87 9.19 19.31
C PRO A 2 -8.30 8.76 17.89
N PRO A 3 -7.76 7.65 17.35
CA PRO A 3 -8.16 7.17 16.04
C PRO A 3 -9.66 6.83 16.02
N PRO A 4 -10.36 7.00 14.88
CA PRO A 4 -11.81 6.80 14.75
C PRO A 4 -12.27 5.33 14.89
N SER A 5 -11.41 4.43 15.37
CA SER A 5 -11.69 3.02 15.54
C SER A 5 -11.11 2.56 16.88
N ASP A 6 -11.96 2.03 17.74
CA ASP A 6 -11.58 1.34 18.99
C ASP A 6 -11.13 -0.10 18.72
N HIS A 7 -10.93 -0.49 17.45
CA HIS A 7 -10.49 -1.83 17.09
C HIS A 7 -9.01 -2.01 17.48
N PRO A 8 -8.67 -2.98 18.36
CA PRO A 8 -7.34 -3.12 18.95
C PRO A 8 -6.22 -3.41 17.92
N SER A 9 -6.59 -3.80 16.69
CA SER A 9 -5.66 -4.16 15.61
C SER A 9 -5.55 -3.14 14.46
N LEU A 10 -6.15 -1.95 14.59
CA LEU A 10 -6.18 -0.96 13.49
C LEU A 10 -5.36 0.30 13.83
N HIS A 11 -4.03 0.21 13.79
CA HIS A 11 -3.17 1.39 13.92
C HIS A 11 -2.74 1.88 12.54
N ILE A 12 -3.09 3.13 12.21
CA ILE A 12 -2.62 3.77 10.97
C ILE A 12 -1.31 4.49 11.29
N LYS A 13 -0.23 4.13 10.60
CA LYS A 13 1.04 4.83 10.66
C LYS A 13 1.30 5.56 9.35
N ALA A 14 1.49 6.88 9.41
CA ALA A 14 1.99 7.64 8.27
C ALA A 14 3.43 7.20 7.98
N ALA A 15 3.72 6.93 6.71
CA ALA A 15 5.08 6.65 6.27
C ALA A 15 5.84 7.95 6.01
N ASP A 16 7.15 7.90 6.20
CA ASP A 16 8.02 9.06 6.00
C ASP A 16 8.24 9.33 4.51
N GLY A 17 8.50 10.60 4.16
CA GLY A 17 8.84 11.00 2.78
C GLY A 17 7.65 11.20 1.85
N LEU A 18 7.94 11.21 0.56
CA LEU A 18 6.97 11.27 -0.53
C LEU A 18 6.99 9.96 -1.30
N TYR A 19 5.83 9.62 -1.85
CA TYR A 19 5.61 8.44 -2.64
C TYR A 19 5.20 8.82 -4.05
N PHE A 20 5.41 7.89 -4.96
CA PHE A 20 4.92 8.02 -6.32
C PHE A 20 4.01 6.87 -6.73
N VAL A 21 3.11 7.17 -7.66
CA VAL A 21 2.29 6.19 -8.39
C VAL A 21 2.41 6.55 -9.86
N THR A 22 3.11 5.72 -10.63
CA THR A 22 3.25 5.91 -12.08
C THR A 22 2.83 4.66 -12.85
N LYS A 23 2.60 4.81 -14.15
CA LYS A 23 2.20 3.72 -15.03
C LYS A 23 3.05 3.65 -16.29
N LEU A 24 3.29 2.43 -16.75
CA LEU A 24 3.84 2.14 -18.07
C LEU A 24 2.79 1.45 -18.93
N SER A 25 2.88 1.67 -20.24
CA SER A 25 1.99 0.98 -21.19
C SER A 25 2.27 -0.54 -21.21
N PRO A 26 1.27 -1.38 -21.52
CA PRO A 26 1.49 -2.82 -21.70
C PRO A 26 2.64 -3.11 -22.66
N GLY A 27 3.53 -4.03 -22.27
CA GLY A 27 4.69 -4.41 -23.08
C GLY A 27 5.85 -3.42 -23.07
N SER A 28 5.72 -2.26 -22.41
CA SER A 28 6.85 -1.37 -22.18
C SER A 28 7.89 -2.05 -21.28
N PRO A 29 9.19 -1.95 -21.58
CA PRO A 29 10.21 -2.46 -20.69
C PRO A 29 10.17 -1.69 -19.37
N ILE A 30 10.26 -2.40 -18.26
CA ILE A 30 10.41 -1.77 -16.94
C ILE A 30 11.84 -1.20 -16.88
N PRO A 31 12.04 0.08 -16.55
CA PRO A 31 13.37 0.66 -16.41
C PRO A 31 14.23 -0.15 -15.44
N GLN A 32 15.47 -0.42 -15.85
CA GLN A 32 16.41 -1.30 -15.12
C GLN A 32 16.59 -0.91 -13.65
N VAL A 33 16.58 0.39 -13.35
CA VAL A 33 16.71 0.92 -11.99
C VAL A 33 15.60 0.45 -11.04
N PHE A 34 14.38 0.20 -11.52
CA PHE A 34 13.31 -0.38 -10.71
C PHE A 34 13.54 -1.87 -10.47
N LEU A 35 13.98 -2.59 -11.49
CA LEU A 35 14.28 -4.03 -11.38
C LEU A 35 15.43 -4.28 -10.41
N GLU A 36 16.48 -3.47 -10.45
CA GLU A 36 17.59 -3.52 -9.50
C GLU A 36 17.12 -3.22 -8.07
N ALA A 37 16.24 -2.23 -7.90
CA ALA A 37 15.72 -1.87 -6.59
C ALA A 37 14.86 -2.99 -5.96
N LEU A 38 14.13 -3.79 -6.75
CA LEU A 38 13.35 -4.92 -6.25
C LEU A 38 14.21 -5.99 -5.56
N GLY A 39 15.44 -6.20 -6.03
CA GLY A 39 16.37 -7.19 -5.47
C GLY A 39 17.25 -6.65 -4.34
N GLN A 40 17.16 -5.35 -4.03
CA GLN A 40 17.97 -4.71 -3.00
C GLN A 40 17.22 -4.65 -1.67
N ASP A 41 17.84 -5.16 -0.61
CA ASP A 41 17.37 -4.94 0.76
C ASP A 41 17.67 -3.51 1.19
N SER A 42 16.83 -2.58 0.76
CA SER A 42 16.94 -1.15 1.04
C SER A 42 16.07 -0.69 2.20
N GLY A 43 15.21 -1.56 2.73
CA GLY A 43 14.16 -1.21 3.69
C GLY A 43 13.08 -0.26 3.14
N ARG A 44 13.11 0.07 1.84
CA ARG A 44 12.18 0.99 1.19
C ARG A 44 11.04 0.24 0.53
N PHE A 45 9.87 0.89 0.47
CA PHE A 45 8.71 0.34 -0.20
C PHE A 45 8.81 0.50 -1.72
N LEU A 46 8.61 -0.61 -2.45
CA LEU A 46 8.46 -0.65 -3.89
C LEU A 46 7.50 -1.79 -4.28
N SER A 47 6.52 -1.47 -5.13
CA SER A 47 5.58 -2.41 -5.71
C SER A 47 5.54 -2.22 -7.23
N ILE A 48 5.62 -3.32 -7.97
CA ILE A 48 5.45 -3.35 -9.42
C ILE A 48 4.35 -4.34 -9.73
N THR A 49 3.24 -3.85 -10.27
CA THR A 49 2.06 -4.67 -10.59
C THR A 49 1.80 -4.63 -12.09
N ARG A 50 1.81 -5.77 -12.75
CA ARG A 50 1.41 -5.91 -14.15
C ARG A 50 -0.04 -6.38 -14.23
N THR A 51 -0.87 -5.63 -14.93
CA THR A 51 -2.21 -6.05 -15.37
C THR A 51 -2.23 -6.30 -16.87
N ALA A 52 -3.39 -6.61 -17.45
CA ALA A 52 -3.55 -6.64 -18.90
C ALA A 52 -3.48 -5.25 -19.54
N GLU A 53 -3.72 -4.20 -18.75
CA GLU A 53 -3.92 -2.83 -19.22
C GLU A 53 -2.70 -1.94 -18.97
N GLU A 54 -1.84 -2.27 -18.00
CA GLU A 54 -0.67 -1.47 -17.67
C GLU A 54 0.34 -2.21 -16.78
N ILE A 55 1.46 -1.54 -16.52
CA ILE A 55 2.36 -1.86 -15.41
C ILE A 55 2.35 -0.65 -14.46
N SER A 56 1.75 -0.79 -13.30
CA SER A 56 1.74 0.23 -12.25
C SER A 56 2.99 0.06 -11.37
N ILE A 57 3.70 1.16 -11.10
CA ILE A 57 4.88 1.19 -10.23
C ILE A 57 4.61 2.17 -9.10
N VAL A 58 4.74 1.70 -7.87
CA VAL A 58 4.48 2.48 -6.65
C VAL A 58 5.65 2.34 -5.70
N GLY A 59 6.17 3.45 -5.20
CA GLY A 59 7.30 3.41 -4.28
C GLY A 59 7.62 4.75 -3.64
N GLU A 60 8.64 4.76 -2.80
CA GLU A 60 9.22 6.00 -2.26
C GLU A 60 9.96 6.77 -3.36
N VAL A 61 9.81 8.10 -3.37
CA VAL A 61 10.53 8.98 -4.29
C VAL A 61 12.03 8.89 -4.04
N GLN A 62 12.79 8.64 -5.10
CA GLN A 62 14.25 8.53 -5.08
C GLN A 62 14.83 9.17 -6.34
N ASP A 63 15.93 9.90 -6.21
CA ASP A 63 16.57 10.64 -7.32
C ASP A 63 16.89 9.76 -8.55
N LYS A 64 17.14 8.47 -8.33
CA LYS A 64 17.49 7.52 -9.40
C LYS A 64 16.29 7.05 -10.23
N PHE A 65 15.06 7.23 -9.74
CA PHE A 65 13.87 6.75 -10.42
C PHE A 65 13.37 7.77 -11.44
N PRO A 66 13.12 7.37 -12.70
CA PRO A 66 12.63 8.26 -13.75
C PRO A 66 11.11 8.48 -13.60
N ILE A 67 10.70 9.18 -12.56
CA ILE A 67 9.30 9.44 -12.23
C ILE A 67 8.95 10.90 -12.55
N PRO A 68 7.82 11.16 -13.22
CA PRO A 68 7.31 12.52 -13.38
C PRO A 68 7.03 13.20 -12.03
N GLU A 69 7.24 14.51 -11.93
CA GLU A 69 7.03 15.25 -10.67
C GLU A 69 5.55 15.20 -10.24
N GLU A 70 4.64 15.24 -11.22
CA GLU A 70 3.20 15.13 -11.03
C GLU A 70 2.76 13.78 -10.43
N ASP A 71 3.54 12.72 -10.62
CA ASP A 71 3.27 11.39 -10.08
C ASP A 71 3.82 11.22 -8.65
N SER A 72 4.59 12.19 -8.13
CA SER A 72 5.43 12.08 -6.91
C SER A 72 4.87 12.80 -5.67
N SER A 73 3.60 13.19 -5.68
CA SER A 73 2.97 13.98 -4.59
C SER A 73 2.21 13.13 -3.56
N TRP A 74 2.44 11.83 -3.49
CA TRP A 74 1.66 10.93 -2.64
C TRP A 74 2.19 10.87 -1.20
N LYS A 75 1.27 10.67 -0.25
CA LYS A 75 1.56 10.26 1.12
C LYS A 75 1.05 8.85 1.33
N ALA A 76 1.91 7.99 1.87
CA ALA A 76 1.53 6.62 2.18
C ALA A 76 1.16 6.47 3.66
N PHE A 77 0.17 5.63 3.91
CA PHE A 77 -0.24 5.20 5.22
C PHE A 77 -0.16 3.68 5.28
N ARG A 78 0.47 3.15 6.32
CA ARG A 78 0.54 1.72 6.57
C ARG A 78 -0.43 1.36 7.68
N LEU A 79 -1.26 0.35 7.43
CA LEU A 79 -2.04 -0.29 8.45
C LEU A 79 -1.13 -1.23 9.25
N GLN A 80 -1.06 -1.02 10.56
CA GLN A 80 -0.29 -1.79 11.51
C GLN A 80 -1.24 -2.53 12.44
N GLY A 81 -1.06 -3.83 12.53
CA GLY A 81 -1.71 -4.71 13.48
C GLY A 81 -1.13 -6.11 13.33
N PRO A 82 -1.37 -7.02 14.28
CA PRO A 82 -1.45 -8.41 13.89
C PRO A 82 -2.67 -8.57 12.98
N PHE A 83 -2.45 -8.86 11.69
CA PHE A 83 -3.51 -9.34 10.81
C PHE A 83 -3.43 -10.87 10.77
N PRO A 84 -4.27 -11.60 11.51
CA PRO A 84 -4.37 -13.06 11.38
C PRO A 84 -4.92 -13.44 10.00
N PHE A 85 -4.09 -13.37 8.97
CA PHE A 85 -4.39 -13.96 7.66
C PHE A 85 -4.05 -15.48 7.64
N ASP A 86 -3.20 -15.95 8.57
CA ASP A 86 -2.58 -17.29 8.53
C ASP A 86 -2.85 -18.21 9.74
N SER A 87 -3.67 -17.81 10.72
CA SER A 87 -3.94 -18.68 11.88
C SER A 87 -4.94 -19.79 11.53
N VAL A 88 -4.46 -21.03 11.49
CA VAL A 88 -5.27 -22.27 11.50
C VAL A 88 -6.32 -22.16 12.61
N PRO A 89 -7.60 -22.49 12.34
CA PRO A 89 -8.64 -22.44 13.37
C PRO A 89 -8.35 -23.50 14.43
N THR A 90 -7.81 -23.09 15.57
CA THR A 90 -7.97 -23.81 16.83
C THR A 90 -9.23 -23.29 17.52
N GLU A 91 -9.87 -24.12 18.34
CA GLU A 91 -11.22 -23.88 18.89
C GLU A 91 -11.37 -22.58 19.71
N GLU A 92 -10.29 -21.83 19.96
CA GLU A 92 -10.29 -20.50 20.60
C GLU A 92 -10.33 -19.31 19.63
N PHE A 93 -10.21 -19.51 18.31
CA PHE A 93 -10.13 -18.43 17.31
C PHE A 93 -11.38 -18.31 16.43
N ILE A 94 -12.54 -18.03 17.06
CA ILE A 94 -13.66 -17.36 16.39
C ILE A 94 -13.33 -15.85 16.32
N GLN A 95 -12.26 -15.47 15.61
CA GLN A 95 -11.93 -14.05 15.39
C GLN A 95 -11.34 -13.76 14.01
N ILE A 96 -11.32 -14.75 13.12
CA ILE A 96 -10.95 -14.58 11.70
C ILE A 96 -12.08 -13.89 10.91
N ALA A 97 -13.31 -13.84 11.48
CA ALA A 97 -14.42 -13.07 10.94
C ALA A 97 -14.26 -11.54 11.09
N ASP A 98 -13.40 -11.06 12.00
CA ASP A 98 -13.33 -9.64 12.41
C ASP A 98 -12.45 -8.74 11.51
N LEU A 99 -11.69 -9.29 10.55
CA LEU A 99 -10.92 -8.46 9.61
C LEU A 99 -11.65 -8.17 8.29
N THR A 100 -12.79 -8.85 8.04
CA THR A 100 -13.58 -8.57 6.84
C THR A 100 -14.12 -7.15 6.93
N GLY A 101 -13.88 -6.35 5.90
CA GLY A 101 -14.31 -4.94 5.88
C GLY A 101 -13.33 -3.99 6.55
N ILE A 102 -12.13 -4.42 6.95
CA ILE A 102 -11.10 -3.53 7.51
C ILE A 102 -10.73 -2.38 6.55
N LEU A 103 -10.58 -2.70 5.26
CA LEU A 103 -10.36 -1.69 4.23
C LEU A 103 -11.60 -0.80 4.08
N ASN A 104 -12.81 -1.37 4.14
CA ASN A 104 -14.06 -0.60 4.07
C ASN A 104 -14.15 0.45 5.20
N SER A 105 -13.85 0.06 6.43
CA SER A 105 -13.83 0.96 7.59
C SER A 105 -12.80 2.09 7.46
N LEU A 106 -11.67 1.82 6.78
CA LEU A 106 -10.65 2.84 6.50
C LEU A 106 -11.07 3.80 5.38
N ILE A 107 -11.62 3.29 4.28
CA ILE A 107 -11.87 4.08 3.07
C ILE A 107 -13.20 4.84 3.12
N THR A 108 -14.17 4.41 3.95
CA THR A 108 -15.47 5.10 4.09
C THR A 108 -15.32 6.58 4.46
N PRO A 109 -14.59 6.96 5.53
CA PRO A 109 -14.42 8.37 5.87
C PRO A 109 -13.62 9.16 4.82
N LEU A 110 -12.70 8.50 4.09
CA LEU A 110 -11.94 9.15 3.01
C LEU A 110 -12.82 9.44 1.80
N LYS A 111 -13.72 8.50 1.46
CA LYS A 111 -14.74 8.68 0.44
C LYS A 111 -15.68 9.83 0.79
N ASP A 112 -16.18 9.89 2.03
CA ASP A 112 -17.09 10.95 2.50
C ASP A 112 -16.42 12.34 2.46
N ALA A 113 -15.10 12.38 2.55
CA ALA A 113 -14.29 13.58 2.41
C ALA A 113 -13.80 13.85 0.97
N GLU A 114 -14.26 13.07 -0.02
CA GLU A 114 -13.87 13.16 -1.45
C GLU A 114 -12.34 13.02 -1.68
N ILE A 115 -11.66 12.24 -0.84
CA ILE A 115 -10.23 11.98 -0.94
C ILE A 115 -10.01 10.71 -1.78
N GLY A 116 -9.43 10.89 -2.97
CA GLY A 116 -8.96 9.79 -3.81
C GLY A 116 -7.80 9.03 -3.15
N ILE A 117 -7.79 7.70 -3.29
CA ILE A 117 -6.78 6.84 -2.67
C ILE A 117 -6.20 5.83 -3.67
N PHE A 118 -5.01 5.32 -3.36
CA PHE A 118 -4.42 4.14 -3.98
C PHE A 118 -4.13 3.11 -2.89
N ALA A 119 -4.75 1.93 -2.97
CA ALA A 119 -4.62 0.89 -1.96
C ALA A 119 -3.74 -0.27 -2.47
N LEU A 120 -2.76 -0.67 -1.67
CA LEU A 120 -1.93 -1.85 -1.91
C LEU A 120 -2.00 -2.77 -0.69
N SER A 121 -2.34 -4.03 -0.93
CA SER A 121 -2.30 -5.08 0.08
C SER A 121 -1.02 -5.89 -0.06
N THR A 122 -0.34 -6.12 1.05
CA THR A 122 0.85 -6.97 1.15
C THR A 122 0.63 -8.02 2.23
N LEU A 123 1.39 -9.12 2.18
CA LEU A 123 1.44 -10.14 3.23
C LEU A 123 2.27 -9.65 4.44
#